data_AF-A0A2N1IS10-F1
#
_entry.id   AF-A0A2N1IS10-F1
#
_cell.length_a   1.000
_cell.length_b   1.000
_cell.length_c   1.000
_cell.angle_alpha   90.00
_cell.angle_beta   90.00
_cell.angle_gamma   90.00
#
_symmetry.space_group_name_H-M   'P 1'
#
loop_
_entity.id
_entity.type
_entity.pdbx_description
1 polymer ?
#
loop_
_entity_poly.entity_id
_entity_poly.type
_entity_poly.pdbx_seq_one_letter_code
_entity_poly.pdbx_strand_id
1 'polypeptide(L)'
;MSYQATAFNVMIASPGDVASERAIIRDVIYEWNAVHSTSRKVVLLPIGWETHSSPEMGEPAQAIINKQILNKCDLLVGVFWTRIGTPTEHHLSGTVEEIEEHIAAGKPTMLYFSKQPVAMDTVDLDQIQRLKQFRDSCQNRGLYQGYDSHGDFKEKFYRQLQLKLNDHPSFQLSMPQAAAEEIFESRTPMPSLTGEARVLLKEASQDSHGRIIYARYIGGSSIQTNGKNLTPSLERREMAKWEEALEQLQTYELIISRGYKGEVFEITNLGYQIADMIEL
;
A
#
# COMPACT_ATOMS: atom_id res chain seq x y z
N MET A 1 0.01 -2.70 -17.83
CA MET A 1 -1.33 -2.98 -17.26
C MET A 1 -1.66 -1.90 -16.25
N SER A 2 -2.92 -1.47 -16.18
CA SER A 2 -3.37 -0.52 -15.16
C SER A 2 -3.49 -1.20 -13.78
N TYR A 3 -3.37 -0.42 -12.70
CA TYR A 3 -3.55 -0.89 -11.34
C TYR A 3 -4.27 0.18 -10.51
N GLN A 4 -4.97 -0.23 -9.46
CA GLN A 4 -5.56 0.68 -8.48
C GLN A 4 -4.52 1.04 -7.41
N ALA A 5 -4.48 2.30 -6.99
CA ALA A 5 -3.58 2.78 -5.95
C ALA A 5 -4.19 3.96 -5.19
N THR A 6 -3.81 4.10 -3.92
CA THR A 6 -4.15 5.27 -3.10
C THR A 6 -3.15 6.38 -3.40
N ALA A 7 -3.68 7.57 -3.69
CA ALA A 7 -2.85 8.75 -3.93
C ALA A 7 -2.74 9.59 -2.65
N PHE A 8 -1.52 9.91 -2.23
CA PHE A 8 -1.24 10.87 -1.17
C PHE A 8 -0.74 12.18 -1.77
N ASN A 9 -1.32 13.28 -1.33
CA ASN A 9 -0.96 14.62 -1.76
C ASN A 9 0.24 15.13 -0.97
N VAL A 10 1.32 15.46 -1.67
CA VAL A 10 2.56 15.99 -1.09
C VAL A 10 2.67 17.47 -1.46
N MET A 11 2.39 18.36 -0.50
CA MET A 11 2.49 19.80 -0.72
C MET A 11 3.93 20.29 -0.53
N ILE A 12 4.41 21.08 -1.49
CA ILE A 12 5.73 21.72 -1.43
C ILE A 12 5.54 23.17 -1.00
N ALA A 13 5.87 23.47 0.25
CA ALA A 13 5.81 24.81 0.83
C ALA A 13 7.21 25.44 0.76
N SER A 14 7.37 26.49 -0.05
CA SER A 14 8.68 27.11 -0.20
C SER A 14 8.59 28.55 -0.67
N PRO A 15 9.51 29.44 -0.26
CA PRO A 15 9.65 30.75 -0.86
C PRO A 15 10.15 30.70 -2.31
N GLY A 16 10.16 31.85 -2.99
CA GLY A 16 10.49 31.95 -4.41
C GLY A 16 11.95 31.62 -4.78
N ASP A 17 12.88 31.67 -3.83
CA ASP A 17 14.34 31.55 -4.03
C ASP A 17 14.86 30.10 -4.10
N VAL A 18 14.00 29.08 -3.90
CA VAL A 18 14.38 27.66 -3.87
C VAL A 18 13.73 26.84 -5.00
N ALA A 19 13.71 27.41 -6.21
CA ALA A 19 13.11 26.76 -7.37
C ALA A 19 13.77 25.43 -7.73
N SER A 20 15.10 25.34 -7.57
CA SER A 20 15.88 24.13 -7.82
C SER A 20 15.51 23.02 -6.84
N GLU A 21 15.33 23.32 -5.56
CA GLU A 21 14.90 22.33 -4.57
C GLU A 21 13.47 21.86 -4.79
N ARG A 22 12.56 22.76 -5.22
CA ARG A 22 11.22 22.34 -5.64
C ARG A 22 11.27 21.33 -6.79
N ALA A 23 12.16 21.52 -7.76
CA ALA A 23 12.33 20.57 -8.86
C ALA A 23 12.87 19.22 -8.34
N ILE A 24 13.89 19.26 -7.47
CA ILE A 24 14.47 18.05 -6.86
C ILE A 24 13.43 17.24 -6.08
N ILE A 25 12.55 17.91 -5.32
CA ILE A 25 11.46 17.21 -4.61
C ILE A 25 10.55 16.47 -5.59
N ARG A 26 10.14 17.14 -6.68
CA ARG A 26 9.28 16.53 -7.70
C ARG A 26 9.97 15.34 -8.37
N ASP A 27 11.24 15.47 -8.70
CA ASP A 27 12.03 14.40 -9.32
C ASP A 27 12.16 13.20 -8.39
N VAL A 28 12.45 13.43 -7.11
CA VAL A 28 12.52 12.35 -6.09
C VAL A 28 11.18 11.66 -5.92
N ILE A 29 10.08 12.40 -5.89
CA ILE A 29 8.73 11.83 -5.82
C ILE A 29 8.42 11.00 -7.07
N TYR A 30 8.80 11.49 -8.25
CA TYR A 30 8.63 10.77 -9.51
C TYR A 30 9.44 9.47 -9.54
N GLU A 31 10.73 9.52 -9.15
CA GLU A 31 11.60 8.35 -9.02
C GLU A 31 11.01 7.34 -8.02
N TRP A 32 10.53 7.81 -6.88
CA TRP A 32 9.90 6.96 -5.87
C TRP A 32 8.65 6.27 -6.43
N ASN A 33 7.78 7.01 -7.11
CA ASN A 33 6.59 6.45 -7.75
C ASN A 33 6.97 5.40 -8.80
N ALA A 34 7.97 5.65 -9.64
CA ALA A 34 8.41 4.70 -10.67
C ALA A 34 8.84 3.35 -10.07
N VAL A 35 9.49 3.36 -8.89
CA VAL A 35 10.00 2.16 -8.24
C VAL A 35 8.94 1.48 -7.36
N HIS A 36 8.12 2.24 -6.64
CA HIS A 36 7.31 1.71 -5.54
C HIS A 36 5.80 1.69 -5.79
N SER A 37 5.31 2.45 -6.77
CA SER A 37 3.86 2.66 -6.90
C SER A 37 3.07 1.38 -7.16
N THR A 38 3.60 0.51 -8.02
CA THR A 38 2.95 -0.74 -8.40
C THR A 38 2.93 -1.76 -7.26
N SER A 39 4.02 -1.85 -6.49
CA SER A 39 4.19 -2.83 -5.42
C SER A 39 3.50 -2.40 -4.12
N ARG A 40 3.55 -1.11 -3.79
CA ARG A 40 2.92 -0.55 -2.59
C ARG A 40 1.46 -0.14 -2.78
N LYS A 41 0.97 -0.09 -4.02
CA LYS A 41 -0.35 0.48 -4.36
C LYS A 41 -0.54 1.89 -3.81
N VAL A 42 0.55 2.66 -3.79
CA VAL A 42 0.61 4.03 -3.30
C VAL A 42 1.21 4.91 -4.39
N VAL A 43 0.62 6.08 -4.61
CA VAL A 43 1.18 7.11 -5.50
C VAL A 43 1.30 8.41 -4.70
N LEU A 44 2.44 9.08 -4.83
CA LEU A 44 2.65 10.41 -4.25
C LEU A 44 2.40 11.46 -5.33
N LEU A 45 1.51 12.40 -5.07
CA LEU A 45 1.18 13.48 -6.00
C LEU A 45 1.79 14.80 -5.49
N PRO A 46 2.85 15.32 -6.14
CA PRO A 46 3.42 16.60 -5.75
C PRO A 46 2.48 17.74 -6.13
N ILE A 47 1.93 18.43 -5.14
CA ILE A 47 1.04 19.58 -5.30
C ILE A 47 1.73 20.88 -4.87
N GLY A 48 1.36 21.97 -5.51
CA GLY A 48 1.83 23.31 -5.20
C GLY A 48 0.87 24.34 -5.76
N TRP A 49 0.94 25.57 -5.25
CA TRP A 49 0.05 26.66 -5.65
C TRP A 49 0.08 26.92 -7.17
N GLU A 50 1.26 26.82 -7.81
CA GLU A 50 1.42 27.04 -9.26
C GLU A 50 0.62 26.07 -10.14
N THR A 51 0.37 24.86 -9.66
CA THR A 51 -0.18 23.76 -10.48
C THR A 51 -1.56 23.30 -10.06
N HIS A 52 -2.02 23.63 -8.84
CA HIS A 52 -3.25 23.06 -8.28
C HIS A 52 -4.19 24.10 -7.65
N SER A 53 -3.95 25.40 -7.84
CA SER A 53 -4.94 26.44 -7.52
C SER A 53 -5.79 26.77 -8.75
N SER A 54 -7.12 26.76 -8.61
CA SER A 54 -8.02 27.34 -9.61
C SER A 54 -8.30 28.80 -9.24
N PRO A 55 -8.37 29.72 -10.23
CA PRO A 55 -8.85 31.08 -9.97
C PRO A 55 -10.21 31.03 -9.28
N GLU A 56 -10.29 31.62 -8.09
CA GLU A 56 -11.49 31.74 -7.29
C GLU A 56 -11.52 33.15 -6.71
N MET A 57 -12.70 33.75 -6.61
CA MET A 57 -12.88 35.13 -6.18
C MET A 57 -13.77 35.14 -4.93
N GLY A 58 -13.48 36.05 -3.99
CA GLY A 58 -14.28 36.24 -2.78
C GLY A 58 -13.50 36.21 -1.47
N GLU A 59 -12.24 35.76 -1.49
CA GLU A 59 -11.35 35.71 -0.33
C GLU A 59 -9.90 36.07 -0.71
N PRO A 60 -9.03 36.38 0.26
CA PRO A 60 -7.60 36.54 0.01
C PRO A 60 -6.98 35.30 -0.65
N ALA A 61 -6.02 35.50 -1.56
CA ALA A 61 -5.41 34.43 -2.34
C ALA A 61 -4.87 33.28 -1.47
N GLN A 62 -4.28 33.58 -0.31
CA GLN A 62 -3.76 32.57 0.61
C GLN A 62 -4.87 31.72 1.23
N ALA A 63 -6.01 32.32 1.62
CA ALA A 63 -7.14 31.58 2.18
C ALA A 63 -7.74 30.60 1.16
N ILE A 64 -7.80 31.01 -0.11
CA ILE A 64 -8.24 30.15 -1.21
C ILE A 64 -7.25 28.99 -1.41
N ILE A 65 -5.94 29.26 -1.42
CA ILE A 65 -4.90 28.25 -1.54
C ILE A 65 -4.97 27.25 -0.38
N ASN A 66 -5.12 27.72 0.87
CA ASN A 66 -5.23 26.86 2.05
C ASN A 66 -6.46 25.93 1.92
N LYS A 67 -7.62 26.46 1.52
CA LYS A 67 -8.84 25.67 1.31
C LYS A 67 -8.70 24.64 0.20
N GLN A 68 -8.11 25.01 -0.93
CA GLN A 68 -8.04 24.16 -2.11
C GLN A 68 -6.94 23.09 -2.00
N ILE A 69 -5.79 23.42 -1.39
CA ILE A 69 -4.56 22.63 -1.46
C ILE A 69 -4.17 22.11 -0.07
N LEU A 70 -4.04 22.99 0.93
CA LEU A 70 -3.50 22.63 2.24
C LEU A 70 -4.39 21.62 3.00
N ASN A 71 -5.71 21.82 2.96
CA ASN A 71 -6.65 20.92 3.63
C ASN A 71 -6.62 19.49 3.08
N LYS A 72 -6.32 19.35 1.78
CA LYS A 72 -6.26 18.06 1.07
C LYS A 72 -4.85 17.44 1.05
N CYS A 73 -3.87 18.12 1.66
CA CYS A 73 -2.51 17.65 1.74
C CYS A 73 -2.36 16.56 2.81
N ASP A 74 -1.60 15.51 2.52
CA ASP A 74 -1.28 14.42 3.45
C ASP A 74 0.15 14.51 4.00
N LEU A 75 1.07 15.11 3.23
CA LEU A 75 2.46 15.36 3.60
C LEU A 75 2.87 16.77 3.17
N LEU A 76 3.34 17.58 4.12
CA LEU A 76 3.94 18.88 3.78
C LEU A 76 5.47 18.80 3.79
N VAL A 77 6.10 19.29 2.72
CA VAL A 77 7.54 19.44 2.60
C VAL A 77 7.88 20.92 2.52
N GLY A 78 8.46 21.45 3.60
CA GLY A 78 8.93 22.83 3.70
C GLY A 78 10.41 22.94 3.34
N VAL A 79 10.78 23.84 2.42
CA VAL A 79 12.18 24.11 2.07
C VAL A 79 12.48 25.60 2.14
N PHE A 80 13.57 25.95 2.79
CA PHE A 80 14.02 27.33 2.98
C PHE A 80 15.50 27.51 2.69
N TRP A 81 15.87 28.69 2.18
CA TRP A 81 17.27 29.09 2.01
C TRP A 81 17.56 30.44 2.64
N THR A 82 17.36 31.54 1.92
CA THR A 82 17.66 32.90 2.43
C THR A 82 16.42 33.68 2.81
N ARG A 83 15.27 33.26 2.28
CA ARG A 83 14.00 33.95 2.47
C ARG A 83 13.06 33.12 3.33
N ILE A 84 12.26 33.80 4.14
CA ILE A 84 11.12 33.20 4.84
C ILE A 84 9.83 33.37 4.01
N GLY A 85 9.77 34.43 3.20
CA GLY A 85 8.63 34.79 2.36
C GLY A 85 7.99 36.11 2.78
N THR A 86 6.86 36.43 2.15
CA THR A 86 6.11 37.66 2.41
C THR A 86 5.17 37.45 3.61
N PRO A 87 5.19 38.35 4.62
CA PRO A 87 4.31 38.25 5.78
C PRO A 87 2.83 38.30 5.37
N THR A 88 2.01 37.53 6.09
CA THR A 88 0.56 37.56 5.99
C THR A 88 -0.03 38.33 7.17
N GLU A 89 -1.36 38.43 7.24
CA GLU A 89 -2.05 39.18 8.29
C GLU A 89 -1.73 38.67 9.71
N HIS A 90 -1.44 37.37 9.84
CA HIS A 90 -1.22 36.72 11.14
C HIS A 90 0.11 35.97 11.27
N HIS A 91 0.88 35.77 10.18
CA HIS A 91 2.11 34.96 10.21
C HIS A 91 3.32 35.65 9.59
N LEU A 92 4.51 35.14 9.93
CA LEU A 92 5.80 35.63 9.42
C LEU A 92 5.90 35.53 7.90
N SER A 93 5.28 34.51 7.32
CA SER A 93 5.07 34.39 5.88
C SER A 93 3.93 33.44 5.54
N GLY A 94 3.42 33.50 4.30
CA GLY A 94 2.40 32.56 3.82
C GLY A 94 2.86 31.09 3.89
N THR A 95 4.14 30.82 3.60
CA THR A 95 4.71 29.47 3.74
C THR A 95 4.73 29.01 5.20
N VAL A 96 4.98 29.92 6.14
CA VAL A 96 4.96 29.60 7.57
C VAL A 96 3.53 29.35 8.06
N GLU A 97 2.56 30.14 7.59
CA GLU A 97 1.14 29.91 7.85
C GLU A 97 0.71 28.50 7.41
N GLU A 98 1.04 28.11 6.19
CA GLU A 98 0.77 26.77 5.65
C GLU A 98 1.39 25.66 6.53
N ILE A 99 2.64 25.83 6.94
CA ILE A 99 3.35 24.86 7.79
C ILE A 99 2.69 24.74 9.16
N GLU A 100 2.38 25.87 9.80
CA GLU A 100 1.81 25.89 11.15
C GLU A 100 0.39 25.30 11.16
N GLU A 101 -0.44 25.64 10.17
CA GLU A 101 -1.78 25.05 10.01
C GLU A 101 -1.70 23.53 9.78
N HIS A 102 -0.75 23.06 8.95
CA HIS A 102 -0.57 21.63 8.70
C HIS A 102 -0.11 20.86 9.95
N ILE A 103 0.82 21.43 10.72
CA ILE A 103 1.28 20.87 11.99
C ILE A 103 0.14 20.85 13.00
N ALA A 104 -0.65 21.93 13.10
CA ALA A 104 -1.81 22.01 13.99
C ALA A 104 -2.89 20.96 13.66
N ALA A 105 -3.02 20.59 12.39
CA ALA A 105 -3.88 19.49 11.94
C ALA A 105 -3.34 18.08 12.28
N GLY A 106 -2.16 17.98 12.91
CA GLY A 106 -1.54 16.71 13.30
C GLY A 106 -0.98 15.90 12.12
N LYS A 107 -0.80 16.54 10.96
CA LYS A 107 -0.30 15.91 9.74
C LYS A 107 1.22 15.98 9.66
N PRO A 108 1.89 15.00 9.01
CA PRO A 108 3.33 14.95 8.95
C PRO A 108 3.92 16.10 8.13
N THR A 109 4.88 16.81 8.73
CA THR A 109 5.64 17.88 8.07
C THR A 109 7.14 17.55 8.06
N MET A 110 7.80 17.79 6.94
CA MET A 110 9.25 17.67 6.77
C MET A 110 9.86 19.02 6.44
N LEU A 111 10.75 19.55 7.29
CA LEU A 111 11.36 20.87 7.10
C LEU A 111 12.85 20.75 6.75
N TYR A 112 13.26 21.48 5.72
CA TYR A 112 14.62 21.53 5.21
C TYR A 112 15.13 22.96 5.14
N PHE A 113 16.36 23.16 5.62
CA PHE A 113 17.03 24.46 5.62
C PHE A 113 18.38 24.35 4.91
N SER A 114 18.56 25.13 3.85
CA SER A 114 19.83 25.25 3.14
C SER A 114 20.88 25.95 4.01
N LYS A 115 22.09 25.42 3.97
CA LYS A 115 23.30 26.00 4.56
C LYS A 115 24.27 26.50 3.49
N GLN A 116 23.84 26.57 2.23
CA GLN A 116 24.68 27.05 1.15
C GLN A 116 25.15 28.48 1.44
N PRO A 117 26.43 28.79 1.21
CA PRO A 117 26.98 30.12 1.48
C PRO A 117 26.32 31.15 0.58
N VAL A 118 26.06 32.33 1.14
CA VAL A 118 25.46 33.46 0.43
C VAL A 118 26.24 34.73 0.67
N ALA A 119 26.34 35.56 -0.37
CA ALA A 119 26.91 36.89 -0.21
C ALA A 119 25.93 37.73 0.61
N MET A 120 26.38 38.27 1.74
CA MET A 120 25.55 39.06 2.65
C MET A 120 24.94 40.30 1.97
N ASP A 121 25.58 40.79 0.92
CA ASP A 121 25.15 41.96 0.15
C ASP A 121 23.99 41.65 -0.82
N THR A 122 23.73 40.36 -1.08
CA THR A 122 22.69 39.90 -2.00
C THR A 122 21.40 39.46 -1.30
N VAL A 123 21.41 39.47 0.03
CA VAL A 123 20.35 38.91 0.85
C VAL A 123 19.72 39.98 1.74
N ASP A 124 18.42 39.84 1.96
CA ASP A 124 17.69 40.68 2.88
C ASP A 124 17.93 40.19 4.32
N LEU A 125 18.62 41.02 5.12
CA LEU A 125 18.98 40.70 6.50
C LEU A 125 17.74 40.48 7.38
N ASP A 126 16.63 41.18 7.12
CA ASP A 126 15.38 41.00 7.88
C ASP A 126 14.77 39.62 7.60
N GLN A 127 14.75 39.21 6.33
CA GLN A 127 14.30 37.88 5.92
C GLN A 127 15.14 36.76 6.57
N ILE A 128 16.47 36.91 6.60
CA ILE A 128 17.35 35.94 7.26
C ILE A 128 17.11 35.91 8.76
N GLN A 129 16.93 37.06 9.40
CA GLN A 129 16.68 37.13 10.83
C GLN A 129 15.36 36.44 11.20
N ARG A 130 14.30 36.68 10.43
CA ARG A 130 12.99 36.01 10.59
C ARG A 130 13.09 34.51 10.32
N LEU A 131 13.83 34.10 9.29
CA LEU A 131 14.08 32.68 9.01
C LEU A 131 14.82 32.00 10.16
N LYS A 132 15.79 32.68 10.76
CA LYS A 132 16.50 32.19 11.95
C LYS A 132 15.55 32.02 13.13
N GLN A 133 14.70 33.01 13.40
CA GLN A 133 13.69 32.91 14.47
C GLN A 133 12.72 31.74 14.25
N PHE A 134 12.27 31.53 13.01
CA PHE A 134 11.42 30.39 12.66
C PHE A 134 12.15 29.05 12.84
N ARG A 135 13.39 28.94 12.36
CA ARG A 135 14.19 27.73 12.55
C ARG A 135 14.39 27.40 14.04
N ASP A 136 14.69 28.41 14.86
CA ASP A 136 14.92 28.25 16.28
C ASP A 136 13.60 27.87 17.01
N SER A 137 12.44 28.38 16.55
CA SER A 137 11.13 27.97 17.08
C SER A 137 10.78 26.52 16.72
N CYS A 138 11.12 26.08 15.50
CA CYS A 138 10.97 24.68 15.08
C CYS A 138 11.84 23.74 15.91
N GLN A 139 13.05 24.15 16.30
CA GLN A 139 13.97 23.31 17.11
C GLN A 139 13.35 22.86 18.43
N ASN A 140 12.52 23.71 19.04
CA ASN A 140 11.85 23.39 20.31
C ASN A 140 10.63 22.47 20.12
N ARG A 141 10.11 22.35 18.90
CA ARG A 141 8.83 21.69 18.58
C ARG A 141 8.99 20.45 17.68
N GLY A 142 10.18 20.18 17.17
CA GLY A 142 10.42 19.05 16.30
C GLY A 142 11.83 18.97 15.73
N LEU A 143 11.97 18.12 14.71
CA LEU A 143 13.23 17.89 14.00
C LEU A 143 13.14 18.51 12.60
N TYR A 144 14.17 19.28 12.25
CA TYR A 144 14.39 19.76 10.88
C TYR A 144 15.73 19.25 10.35
N GLN A 145 15.88 19.27 9.03
CA GLN A 145 17.10 18.82 8.36
C GLN A 145 17.84 19.98 7.71
N GLY A 146 19.14 20.08 7.98
CA GLY A 146 20.03 20.97 7.22
C GLY A 146 20.67 20.26 6.03
N TYR A 147 20.91 20.99 4.93
CA TYR A 147 21.64 20.50 3.76
C TYR A 147 22.64 21.52 3.22
N ASP A 148 23.75 21.04 2.65
CA ASP A 148 24.88 21.88 2.22
C ASP A 148 24.94 22.06 0.69
N SER A 149 24.22 21.25 -0.07
CA SER A 149 24.13 21.34 -1.54
C SER A 149 22.84 20.70 -2.06
N HIS A 150 22.52 20.95 -3.33
CA HIS A 150 21.41 20.30 -4.02
C HIS A 150 21.52 18.77 -4.06
N GLY A 151 22.74 18.22 -4.23
CA GLY A 151 22.96 16.77 -4.22
C GLY A 151 22.72 16.16 -2.85
N ASP A 152 23.28 16.78 -1.81
CA ASP A 152 23.05 16.40 -0.41
C ASP A 152 21.56 16.49 -0.03
N PHE A 153 20.86 17.53 -0.51
CA PHE A 153 19.42 17.65 -0.35
C PHE A 153 18.66 16.50 -1.01
N LYS A 154 18.98 16.16 -2.27
CA LYS A 154 18.35 15.03 -2.98
C LYS A 154 18.50 13.73 -2.21
N GLU A 155 19.71 13.40 -1.78
CA GLU A 155 20.00 12.15 -1.05
C GLU A 155 19.27 12.10 0.30
N LYS A 156 19.34 13.19 1.08
CA LYS A 156 18.66 13.28 2.38
C LYS A 156 17.15 13.18 2.22
N PHE A 157 16.57 13.95 1.30
CA PHE A 157 15.14 13.95 1.05
C PHE A 157 14.66 12.57 0.61
N TYR A 158 15.34 11.93 -0.36
CA TYR A 158 14.99 10.58 -0.82
C TYR A 158 14.96 9.56 0.32
N ARG A 159 16.03 9.52 1.14
CA ARG A 159 16.11 8.60 2.28
C ARG A 159 15.05 8.89 3.34
N GLN A 160 14.87 10.16 3.71
CA GLN A 160 13.95 10.55 4.78
C GLN A 160 12.49 10.42 4.35
N LEU A 161 12.17 10.64 3.08
CA LEU A 161 10.85 10.36 2.51
C LEU A 161 10.49 8.89 2.67
N GLN A 162 11.41 7.98 2.34
CA GLN A 162 11.17 6.54 2.52
C GLN A 162 10.92 6.16 3.98
N LEU A 163 11.76 6.64 4.90
CA LEU A 163 11.57 6.40 6.34
C LEU A 163 10.21 6.92 6.80
N LYS A 164 9.84 8.14 6.39
CA LYS A 164 8.56 8.75 6.74
C LYS A 164 7.38 7.91 6.23
N LEU A 165 7.43 7.43 4.99
CA LEU A 165 6.38 6.62 4.39
C LEU A 165 6.28 5.21 5.00
N ASN A 166 7.37 4.67 5.54
CA ASN A 166 7.37 3.35 6.19
C ASN A 166 6.85 3.43 7.64
N ASP A 167 7.27 4.46 8.38
CA ASP A 167 7.10 4.49 9.83
C ASP A 167 5.88 5.29 10.29
N HIS A 168 5.40 6.25 9.48
CA HIS A 168 4.34 7.16 9.93
C HIS A 168 2.94 6.56 9.73
N PRO A 169 2.08 6.54 10.78
CA PRO A 169 0.74 5.96 10.71
C PRO A 169 -0.14 6.54 9.61
N SER A 170 0.01 7.83 9.27
CA SER A 170 -0.77 8.46 8.19
C SER A 170 -0.50 7.90 6.79
N PHE A 171 0.65 7.25 6.58
CA PHE A 171 1.01 6.59 5.32
C PHE A 171 0.96 5.07 5.40
N GLN A 172 0.74 4.54 6.60
CA GLN A 172 0.22 3.20 6.74
C GLN A 172 -1.20 3.29 6.22
N LEU A 173 -1.37 2.90 4.96
CA LEU A 173 -2.70 2.55 4.50
C LEU A 173 -3.19 1.53 5.52
N SER A 174 -4.21 1.91 6.28
CA SER A 174 -5.19 0.95 6.73
C SER A 174 -5.68 0.31 5.44
N MET A 175 -5.00 -0.75 5.02
CA MET A 175 -5.67 -1.83 4.34
C MET A 175 -6.97 -1.99 5.13
N PRO A 176 -8.16 -1.99 4.52
CA PRO A 176 -9.29 -2.61 5.20
C PRO A 176 -8.74 -3.92 5.74
N GLN A 177 -8.65 -4.02 7.06
CA GLN A 177 -7.79 -4.93 7.81
C GLN A 177 -7.50 -6.21 7.03
N ALA A 178 -6.39 -6.18 6.29
CA ALA A 178 -5.85 -7.30 5.54
C ALA A 178 -4.39 -7.32 5.95
N ALA A 179 -4.08 -8.17 6.94
CA ALA A 179 -2.82 -8.27 7.68
C ALA A 179 -2.66 -7.31 8.88
N ALA A 180 -3.67 -7.25 9.76
CA ALA A 180 -3.33 -7.60 11.13
C ALA A 180 -3.40 -9.14 11.18
N GLU A 181 -2.45 -9.77 11.85
CA GLU A 181 -2.50 -11.18 12.22
C GLU A 181 -3.68 -11.42 13.19
N GLU A 182 -4.90 -11.29 12.68
CA GLU A 182 -5.96 -12.16 13.14
C GLU A 182 -5.68 -13.50 12.49
N ILE A 183 -5.74 -14.55 13.30
CA ILE A 183 -6.02 -15.90 12.84
C ILE A 183 -7.33 -15.76 12.07
N PHE A 184 -7.24 -15.44 10.78
CA PHE A 184 -8.37 -15.53 9.88
C PHE A 184 -8.60 -17.03 9.85
N GLU A 185 -9.60 -17.51 10.60
CA GLU A 185 -10.32 -18.69 10.16
C GLU A 185 -10.56 -18.45 8.69
N SER A 186 -9.89 -19.24 7.85
CA SER A 186 -10.03 -19.21 6.41
C SER A 186 -11.52 -19.25 6.11
N ARG A 187 -12.15 -18.09 5.91
CA ARG A 187 -13.34 -17.98 5.09
C ARG A 187 -12.84 -18.02 3.65
N THR A 188 -12.14 -19.12 3.31
CA THR A 188 -12.22 -19.64 1.96
C THR A 188 -13.72 -19.73 1.70
N PRO A 189 -14.29 -18.99 0.73
CA PRO A 189 -15.67 -19.21 0.37
C PRO A 189 -15.77 -20.71 0.09
N MET A 190 -16.54 -21.44 0.91
CA MET A 190 -16.62 -22.88 0.76
C MET A 190 -17.04 -23.14 -0.69
N PRO A 191 -16.24 -23.87 -1.48
CA PRO A 191 -16.71 -24.29 -2.79
C PRO A 191 -18.00 -25.07 -2.55
N SER A 192 -19.04 -24.79 -3.34
CA SER A 192 -20.26 -25.58 -3.31
C SER A 192 -19.95 -26.96 -3.88
N LEU A 193 -19.47 -27.85 -3.01
CA LEU A 193 -19.15 -29.23 -3.35
C LEU A 193 -20.44 -30.04 -3.53
N THR A 194 -20.44 -30.93 -4.51
CA THR A 194 -21.50 -31.94 -4.66
C THR A 194 -21.51 -32.88 -3.45
N GLY A 195 -22.62 -33.59 -3.24
CA GLY A 195 -22.71 -34.56 -2.14
C GLY A 195 -21.60 -35.62 -2.22
N GLU A 196 -21.34 -36.13 -3.42
CA GLU A 196 -20.28 -37.09 -3.70
C GLU A 196 -18.88 -36.50 -3.46
N ALA A 197 -18.63 -35.24 -3.82
CA ALA A 197 -17.35 -34.57 -3.53
C ALA A 197 -17.10 -34.37 -2.04
N ARG A 198 -18.14 -34.05 -1.27
CA ARG A 198 -18.05 -33.93 0.20
C ARG A 198 -17.71 -35.27 0.84
N VAL A 199 -18.38 -36.35 0.42
CA VAL A 199 -18.10 -37.71 0.91
C VAL A 199 -16.68 -38.14 0.53
N LEU A 200 -16.29 -37.95 -0.73
CA LEU A 200 -14.96 -38.32 -1.22
C LEU A 200 -13.85 -37.60 -0.45
N LEU A 201 -13.97 -36.29 -0.26
CA LEU A 201 -12.97 -35.48 0.44
C LEU A 201 -12.89 -35.84 1.94
N LYS A 202 -14.05 -36.05 2.59
CA LYS A 202 -14.08 -36.44 4.01
C LYS A 202 -13.47 -37.81 4.24
N GLU A 203 -13.84 -38.80 3.43
CA GLU A 203 -13.28 -40.15 3.53
C GLU A 203 -11.77 -40.15 3.25
N ALA A 204 -11.33 -39.40 2.23
CA ALA A 204 -9.92 -39.28 1.93
C ALA A 204 -9.13 -38.60 3.06
N SER A 205 -9.70 -37.61 3.76
CA SER A 205 -9.01 -36.93 4.87
C SER A 205 -8.73 -37.85 6.07
N GLN A 206 -9.46 -38.96 6.17
CA GLN A 206 -9.28 -39.97 7.20
C GLN A 206 -8.27 -41.05 6.77
N ASP A 207 -7.86 -41.08 5.50
CA ASP A 207 -6.80 -41.96 5.03
C ASP A 207 -5.45 -41.50 5.59
N SER A 208 -4.68 -42.44 6.15
CA SER A 208 -3.35 -42.17 6.72
C SER A 208 -2.37 -41.43 5.81
N HIS A 209 -2.55 -41.53 4.49
CA HIS A 209 -1.72 -40.86 3.48
C HIS A 209 -2.52 -39.86 2.63
N GLY A 210 -3.80 -39.62 2.95
CA GLY A 210 -4.68 -38.73 2.20
C GLY A 210 -4.89 -39.14 0.74
N ARG A 211 -4.85 -40.45 0.43
CA ARG A 211 -4.83 -40.94 -0.95
C ARG A 211 -6.21 -41.27 -1.50
N ILE A 212 -6.43 -40.86 -2.74
CA ILE A 212 -7.57 -41.27 -3.56
C ILE A 212 -7.02 -42.03 -4.77
N ILE A 213 -7.55 -43.21 -5.04
CA ILE A 213 -7.18 -44.06 -6.16
C ILE A 213 -8.36 -44.14 -7.11
N TYR A 214 -8.13 -43.75 -8.36
CA TYR A 214 -9.06 -43.90 -9.46
C TYR A 214 -8.53 -44.95 -10.44
N ALA A 215 -9.06 -46.16 -10.35
CA ALA A 215 -8.65 -47.29 -11.16
C ALA A 215 -9.61 -47.50 -12.33
N ARG A 216 -9.07 -47.64 -13.55
CA ARG A 216 -9.82 -47.99 -14.76
C ARG A 216 -9.45 -49.39 -15.22
N TYR A 217 -10.43 -50.25 -15.47
CA TYR A 217 -10.25 -51.63 -15.92
C TYR A 217 -11.27 -52.00 -17.01
N ILE A 218 -11.09 -53.14 -17.67
CA ILE A 218 -11.89 -53.55 -18.84
C ILE A 218 -13.41 -53.64 -18.53
N GLY A 219 -13.77 -53.84 -17.26
CA GLY A 219 -15.15 -53.91 -16.76
C GLY A 219 -15.72 -52.63 -16.13
N GLY A 220 -14.99 -51.50 -16.12
CA GLY A 220 -15.46 -50.25 -15.53
C GLY A 220 -14.35 -49.40 -14.90
N SER A 221 -14.75 -48.41 -14.09
CA SER A 221 -13.84 -47.63 -13.26
C SER A 221 -14.26 -47.75 -11.80
N SER A 222 -13.34 -47.56 -10.86
CA SER A 222 -13.64 -47.50 -9.43
C SER A 222 -12.87 -46.38 -8.75
N ILE A 223 -13.51 -45.70 -7.79
CA ILE A 223 -12.87 -44.69 -6.94
C ILE A 223 -12.77 -45.24 -5.51
N GLN A 224 -11.56 -45.26 -4.98
CA GLN A 224 -11.22 -45.85 -3.69
C GLN A 224 -10.43 -44.87 -2.83
N THR A 225 -10.73 -44.81 -1.54
CA THR A 225 -9.98 -44.02 -0.56
C THR A 225 -10.20 -44.58 0.84
N ASN A 226 -9.24 -44.41 1.75
CA ASN A 226 -9.31 -44.89 3.13
C ASN A 226 -9.73 -46.38 3.26
N GLY A 227 -9.26 -47.22 2.33
CA GLY A 227 -9.61 -48.64 2.26
C GLY A 227 -11.07 -48.96 1.84
N LYS A 228 -11.87 -47.96 1.46
CA LYS A 228 -13.26 -48.11 1.00
C LYS A 228 -13.37 -47.92 -0.51
N ASN A 229 -14.25 -48.68 -1.15
CA ASN A 229 -14.69 -48.43 -2.52
C ASN A 229 -15.98 -47.60 -2.48
N LEU A 230 -15.94 -46.37 -2.99
CA LEU A 230 -17.08 -45.44 -3.00
C LEU A 230 -18.03 -45.69 -4.18
N THR A 231 -17.61 -46.53 -5.12
CA THR A 231 -18.36 -46.94 -6.31
C THR A 231 -18.60 -48.45 -6.29
N PRO A 232 -19.53 -48.97 -5.46
CA PRO A 232 -19.82 -50.41 -5.40
C PRO A 232 -20.64 -50.91 -6.60
N SER A 233 -21.30 -50.00 -7.32
CA SER A 233 -22.15 -50.25 -8.49
C SER A 233 -21.40 -49.97 -9.78
N LEU A 234 -21.65 -50.79 -10.81
CA LEU A 234 -21.09 -50.62 -12.16
C LEU A 234 -21.98 -49.73 -13.05
N GLU A 235 -23.05 -49.14 -12.51
CA GLU A 235 -23.93 -48.26 -13.27
C GLU A 235 -23.20 -46.98 -13.70
N ARG A 236 -23.17 -46.72 -15.01
CA ARG A 236 -22.48 -45.56 -15.59
C ARG A 236 -22.98 -44.22 -15.05
N ARG A 237 -24.26 -44.14 -14.65
CA ARG A 237 -24.85 -42.92 -14.09
C ARG A 237 -24.31 -42.61 -12.70
N GLU A 238 -24.11 -43.61 -11.85
CA GLU A 238 -23.53 -43.40 -10.53
C GLU A 238 -22.04 -43.10 -10.65
N MET A 239 -21.32 -43.82 -11.51
CA MET A 239 -19.91 -43.55 -11.79
C MET A 239 -19.66 -42.11 -12.26
N ALA A 240 -20.52 -41.55 -13.12
CA ALA A 240 -20.38 -40.19 -13.63
C ALA A 240 -20.40 -39.14 -12.50
N LYS A 241 -21.20 -39.34 -11.45
CA LYS A 241 -21.24 -38.41 -10.30
C LYS A 241 -19.94 -38.41 -9.50
N TRP A 242 -19.33 -39.58 -9.34
CA TRP A 242 -18.06 -39.71 -8.63
C TRP A 242 -16.88 -39.20 -9.47
N GLU A 243 -16.94 -39.36 -10.80
CA GLU A 243 -15.96 -38.75 -11.71
C GLU A 243 -16.06 -37.21 -11.69
N GLU A 244 -17.28 -36.65 -11.71
CA GLU A 244 -17.52 -35.22 -11.53
C GLU A 244 -17.01 -34.72 -10.17
N ALA A 245 -17.24 -35.48 -9.10
CA ALA A 245 -16.73 -35.17 -7.77
C ALA A 245 -15.20 -35.08 -7.74
N LEU A 246 -14.50 -36.04 -8.37
CA LEU A 246 -13.04 -36.04 -8.45
C LEU A 246 -12.51 -34.84 -9.26
N GLU A 247 -13.13 -34.54 -10.40
CA GLU A 247 -12.79 -33.38 -11.23
C GLU A 247 -13.05 -32.06 -10.49
N GLN A 248 -14.15 -31.98 -9.73
CA GLN A 248 -14.49 -30.82 -8.92
C GLN A 248 -13.45 -30.58 -7.82
N LEU A 249 -13.04 -31.63 -7.08
CA LEU A 249 -12.01 -31.51 -6.05
C LEU A 249 -10.65 -31.07 -6.63
N GLN A 250 -10.31 -31.54 -7.84
CA GLN A 250 -9.09 -31.13 -8.53
C GLN A 250 -9.17 -29.67 -9.03
N THR A 251 -10.34 -29.27 -9.55
CA THR A 251 -10.59 -27.90 -10.04
C THR A 251 -10.48 -26.87 -8.91
N TYR A 252 -10.93 -27.22 -7.70
CA TYR A 252 -10.77 -26.39 -6.51
C TYR A 252 -9.43 -26.57 -5.78
N GLU A 253 -8.46 -27.28 -6.39
CA GLU A 253 -7.13 -27.53 -5.83
C GLU A 253 -7.16 -28.20 -4.44
N LEU A 254 -8.25 -28.91 -4.11
CA LEU A 254 -8.41 -29.67 -2.86
C LEU A 254 -7.64 -31.00 -2.90
N ILE A 255 -7.41 -31.51 -4.11
CA ILE A 255 -6.58 -32.69 -4.37
C ILE A 255 -5.64 -32.42 -5.53
N ILE A 256 -4.50 -33.11 -5.53
CA ILE A 256 -3.49 -33.04 -6.60
C ILE A 256 -3.17 -34.44 -7.13
N SER A 257 -3.01 -34.56 -8.44
CA SER A 257 -2.59 -35.81 -9.07
C SER A 257 -1.13 -36.12 -8.74
N ARG A 258 -0.88 -37.33 -8.24
CA ARG A 258 0.44 -37.83 -7.83
C ARG A 258 0.67 -39.19 -8.50
N GLY A 259 0.92 -39.19 -9.80
CA GLY A 259 1.18 -40.40 -10.57
C GLY A 259 1.14 -40.21 -12.09
N TYR A 260 1.18 -41.31 -12.82
CA TYR A 260 1.01 -41.31 -14.28
C TYR A 260 -0.48 -41.45 -14.61
N LYS A 261 -0.99 -40.66 -15.56
CA LYS A 261 -2.38 -40.74 -16.10
C LYS A 261 -3.55 -40.44 -15.13
N GLY A 262 -3.31 -39.82 -13.97
CA GLY A 262 -4.40 -39.39 -13.07
C GLY A 262 -5.10 -40.56 -12.36
N GLU A 263 -4.35 -41.59 -11.99
CA GLU A 263 -4.85 -42.76 -11.26
C GLU A 263 -4.74 -42.61 -9.74
N VAL A 264 -3.87 -41.72 -9.26
CA VAL A 264 -3.64 -41.48 -7.83
C VAL A 264 -3.65 -39.99 -7.57
N PHE A 265 -4.37 -39.60 -6.53
CA PHE A 265 -4.49 -38.23 -6.04
C PHE A 265 -4.17 -38.18 -4.56
N GLU A 266 -3.61 -37.06 -4.10
CA GLU A 266 -3.35 -36.78 -2.69
C GLU A 266 -4.06 -35.48 -2.30
N ILE A 267 -4.59 -35.44 -1.08
CA ILE A 267 -5.26 -34.27 -0.53
C ILE A 267 -4.23 -33.16 -0.26
N THR A 268 -4.58 -31.93 -0.66
CA THR A 268 -3.77 -30.75 -0.37
C THR A 268 -4.04 -30.21 1.04
N ASN A 269 -3.20 -29.31 1.53
CA ASN A 269 -3.47 -28.63 2.81
C ASN A 269 -4.85 -27.95 2.84
N LEU A 270 -5.27 -27.36 1.71
CA LEU A 270 -6.59 -26.76 1.57
C LEU A 270 -7.70 -27.83 1.62
N GLY A 271 -7.48 -28.98 0.99
CA GLY A 271 -8.41 -30.10 1.05
C GLY A 271 -8.63 -30.63 2.46
N TYR A 272 -7.60 -30.73 3.30
CA TYR A 272 -7.75 -31.13 4.71
C TYR A 272 -8.57 -30.12 5.51
N GLN A 273 -8.29 -28.82 5.36
CA GLN A 273 -9.05 -27.76 6.04
C GLN A 273 -10.54 -27.80 5.69
N ILE A 274 -10.86 -27.99 4.41
CA ILE A 274 -12.26 -28.10 3.96
C ILE A 274 -12.89 -29.40 4.43
N ALA A 275 -12.14 -30.52 4.47
CA ALA A 275 -12.65 -31.80 4.97
C ALA A 275 -13.06 -31.74 6.45
N ASP A 276 -12.31 -31.01 7.28
CA ASP A 276 -12.62 -30.82 8.71
C ASP A 276 -13.93 -30.06 8.92
N MET A 277 -14.28 -29.17 7.99
CA MET A 277 -15.52 -28.37 8.02
C MET A 277 -16.76 -29.12 7.49
N ILE A 278 -16.58 -30.27 6.83
CA ILE A 278 -17.69 -31.07 6.31
C ILE A 278 -18.30 -31.91 7.44
N GLU A 279 -19.55 -31.60 7.79
CA GLU A 279 -20.47 -32.51 8.48
C GLU A 279 -21.20 -33.38 7.43
N LEU A 280 -21.13 -34.70 7.57
CA LEU A 280 -21.80 -35.69 6.70
C LEU A 280 -23.12 -36.17 7.31
#